data_AF-A0A958RVK7-F1
#
_entry.id   AF-A0A958RVK7-F1
#
_cell.length_a   1.000
_cell.length_b   1.000
_cell.length_c   1.000
_cell.angle_alpha   90.00
_cell.angle_beta   90.00
_cell.angle_gamma   90.00
#
_symmetry.space_group_name_H-M   'P 1'
#
loop_
_entity.id
_entity.type
_entity.pdbx_description
1 polymer ?
#
loop_
_entity_poly.entity_id
_entity_poly.type
_entity_poly.pdbx_seq_one_letter_code
_entity_poly.pdbx_strand_id
1 'polypeptide(L)' 'GQYVERGSVIAAMGRTGRATGTHLHFELRRNKVPVDPARYLP' A
#
# COMPACT_ATOMS: atom_id res chain seq x y z
N GLY A 1 4.67 0.10 17.20
CA GLY A 1 4.53 0.69 15.86
C GLY A 1 4.16 2.15 16.00
N GLN A 2 4.34 2.94 14.96
CA GLN A 2 3.85 4.31 14.92
C GLN A 2 2.35 4.28 14.55
N TYR A 3 1.51 5.00 15.30
CA TYR A 3 0.12 5.23 14.91
C TYR A 3 0.07 6.23 13.76
N VAL A 4 -0.77 5.98 12.77
CA VAL A 4 -0.95 6.84 11.59
C VAL A 4 -2.44 7.07 11.37
N GLU A 5 -2.79 8.29 10.98
CA GLU A 5 -4.16 8.67 10.66
C GLU A 5 -4.42 8.59 9.15
N ARG A 6 -5.70 8.60 8.77
CA ARG A 6 -6.07 8.62 7.35
C ARG A 6 -5.51 9.90 6.71
N GLY A 7 -4.75 9.74 5.62
CA GLY A 7 -4.16 10.86 4.88
C GLY A 7 -2.79 11.29 5.38
N SER A 8 -2.26 10.70 6.46
CA SER A 8 -0.88 10.94 6.88
C SER A 8 0.10 10.52 5.79
N VAL A 9 1.08 11.38 5.50
CA VAL A 9 2.21 11.00 4.63
C VAL A 9 3.10 10.02 5.39
N ILE A 10 3.25 8.82 4.84
CA ILE A 10 4.02 7.74 5.47
C ILE A 10 5.30 7.37 4.73
N ALA A 11 5.39 7.69 3.43
CA ALA A 11 6.54 7.40 2.58
C ALA A 11 6.45 8.15 1.24
N ALA A 12 7.57 8.18 0.51
CA ALA A 12 7.62 8.54 -0.90
C ALA A 12 7.64 7.27 -1.79
N MET A 13 7.11 7.37 -3.01
CA MET A 13 7.21 6.29 -4.00
C MET A 13 8.68 6.08 -4.42
N GLY A 14 9.03 4.85 -4.76
CA GLY A 14 10.40 4.50 -5.15
C GLY A 14 10.47 3.30 -6.08
N ARG A 15 11.68 2.73 -6.18
CA ARG A 15 11.98 1.58 -7.06
C ARG A 15 12.96 0.59 -6.42
N THR A 16 13.01 0.52 -5.10
CA THR A 16 13.88 -0.40 -4.36
C THR A 16 13.34 -1.83 -4.42
N GLY A 17 14.21 -2.83 -4.32
CA GLY A 17 13.82 -4.26 -4.37
C GLY A 17 13.55 -4.78 -5.78
N ARG A 18 12.59 -5.70 -5.92
CA ARG A 18 12.21 -6.31 -7.21
C ARG A 18 11.23 -5.39 -7.95
N ALA A 19 11.77 -4.38 -8.61
CA ALA A 19 11.00 -3.40 -9.37
C ALA A 19 11.63 -3.15 -10.75
N THR A 20 10.82 -3.10 -11.81
CA THR A 20 11.25 -2.74 -13.17
C THR A 20 11.20 -1.23 -13.44
N GLY A 21 10.51 -0.47 -12.60
CA GLY A 21 10.39 0.99 -12.66
C GLY A 21 9.80 1.56 -11.37
N THR A 22 9.66 2.89 -11.28
CA THR A 22 9.03 3.55 -10.12
C THR A 22 7.53 3.32 -10.15
N HIS A 23 7.01 2.63 -9.13
CA HIS A 23 5.58 2.33 -8.99
C HIS A 23 5.20 2.09 -7.53
N LEU A 24 3.91 2.13 -7.23
CA LEU A 24 3.36 1.82 -5.91
C LEU A 24 2.69 0.44 -5.94
N HIS A 25 3.11 -0.46 -5.06
CA HIS A 25 2.38 -1.68 -4.78
C HIS A 25 1.48 -1.48 -3.56
N PHE A 26 0.17 -1.67 -3.73
CA PHE A 26 -0.83 -1.52 -2.68
C PHE A 26 -1.62 -2.82 -2.54
N GLU A 27 -1.69 -3.37 -1.32
CA GLU A 27 -2.41 -4.60 -1.00
C GLU A 27 -3.29 -4.39 0.23
N LEU A 28 -4.52 -4.88 0.16
CA LEU A 28 -5.42 -4.95 1.31
C LEU A 28 -5.52 -6.41 1.77
N ARG A 29 -5.40 -6.62 3.08
CA ARG A 29 -5.59 -7.95 3.70
C ARG A 29 -6.71 -7.92 4.71
N ARG A 30 -7.61 -8.90 4.66
CA ARG A 30 -8.62 -9.16 5.69
C ARG A 30 -8.39 -10.55 6.24
N ASN A 31 -8.24 -10.67 7.56
CA ASN A 31 -7.95 -11.95 8.22
C ASN A 31 -6.74 -12.68 7.60
N LYS A 32 -5.69 -11.93 7.26
CA LYS A 32 -4.45 -12.40 6.59
C LYS A 32 -4.61 -12.86 5.13
N VAL A 33 -5.81 -12.78 4.55
CA VAL A 33 -6.07 -13.11 3.14
C VAL A 33 -6.04 -11.83 2.30
N PRO A 34 -5.26 -11.78 1.21
CA PRO A 34 -5.31 -10.67 0.25
C PRO A 34 -6.71 -10.55 -0.37
N VAL A 35 -7.23 -9.33 -0.44
CA VAL A 35 -8.50 -9.03 -1.10
C VAL A 35 -8.29 -7.95 -2.15
N ASP A 36 -9.14 -7.95 -3.17
CA ASP A 36 -9.13 -6.95 -4.25
C ASP A 36 -9.36 -5.53 -3.67
N PRO A 37 -8.35 -4.64 -3.71
CA PRO A 37 -8.48 -3.30 -3.17
C PRO A 37 -9.48 -2.43 -3.93
N ALA A 38 -9.70 -2.69 -5.23
CA ALA A 38 -10.56 -1.85 -6.08
C ALA A 38 -12.03 -1.84 -5.61
N ARG A 39 -12.45 -2.81 -4.80
CA ARG A 39 -13.79 -2.86 -4.19
C ARG A 39 -13.96 -1.94 -2.99
N TYR A 40 -12.87 -1.36 -2.47
CA TYR A 40 -12.84 -0.56 -1.24
C TYR A 40 -12.34 0.86 -1.47
N LEU A 41 -11.77 1.13 -2.65
CA LEU A 41 -11.37 2.45 -3.05
C LEU A 41 -12.60 3.19 -3.62
N PRO A 42 -12.77 4.48 -3.28
CA PRO A 42 -13.84 5.32 -3.81
C PRO A 42 -13.69 5.59 -5.31
#